data_AF-A0A653BV22-F1
#
_entry.id   AF-A0A653BV22-F1
#
_cell.length_a   1.000
_cell.length_b   1.000
_cell.length_c   1.000
_cell.angle_alpha   90.00
_cell.angle_beta   90.00
_cell.angle_gamma   90.00
#
_symmetry.space_group_name_H-M   'P 1'
#
loop_
_entity.id
_entity.type
_entity.pdbx_description
1 polymer ?
#
loop_
_entity_poly.entity_id
_entity_poly.type
_entity_poly.pdbx_seq_one_letter_code
_entity_poly.pdbx_strand_id
1 'polypeptide(L)'
;MDRIRNGWFSELSELWPGQCFSLEVKEVLYKDKSKYQDVLIFESKNNGRVLALDGIIQCTQKDEFSYQEMITFLPLCSHPNPENVLIVGGGDGGVAREVDKHPLVKRCVQVIKLNFFKIGRSQLLNPFEPIHESCKYIVLKKYWSKRKTREVVVIQKWW
;
A
#
# COMPACT_ATOMS: atom_id res chain seq x y z
N MET A 1 -10.73 -0.88 21.01
CA MET A 1 -9.72 -0.86 22.09
C MET A 1 -8.51 -0.12 21.58
N ASP A 2 -7.90 0.74 22.40
CA ASP A 2 -6.67 1.42 21.99
C ASP A 2 -5.55 0.39 21.82
N ARG A 3 -4.99 0.31 20.60
CA ARG A 3 -3.93 -0.65 20.24
C ARG A 3 -2.55 -0.15 20.62
N ILE A 4 -2.44 1.11 21.03
CA ILE A 4 -1.22 1.68 21.58
C ILE A 4 -1.34 1.62 23.11
N ARG A 5 -0.44 0.90 23.77
CA ARG A 5 -0.39 0.79 25.24
C ARG A 5 1.04 0.96 25.70
N ASN A 6 1.25 1.80 26.70
CA ASN A 6 2.57 2.08 27.27
C ASN A 6 3.63 2.47 26.21
N GLY A 7 3.21 3.19 25.15
CA GLY A 7 4.09 3.60 24.05
C GLY A 7 4.35 2.52 22.99
N TRP A 8 3.70 1.36 23.05
CA TRP A 8 3.86 0.28 22.07
C TRP A 8 2.58 0.04 21.29
N PHE A 9 2.68 -0.05 19.97
CA PHE A 9 1.62 -0.57 19.11
C PHE A 9 1.79 -2.07 18.94
N SER A 10 0.75 -2.86 19.22
CA SER A 10 0.77 -4.31 19.02
C SER A 10 -0.25 -4.73 17.97
N GLU A 11 0.23 -5.45 16.95
CA GLU A 11 -0.60 -6.03 15.89
C GLU A 11 -1.26 -7.33 16.37
N LEU A 12 -2.56 -7.25 16.64
CA LEU A 12 -3.39 -8.37 17.09
C LEU A 12 -4.43 -8.72 16.03
N SER A 13 -4.55 -10.01 15.72
CA SER A 13 -5.55 -10.54 14.79
C SER A 13 -5.96 -11.97 15.15
N GLU A 14 -7.21 -12.31 14.84
CA GLU A 14 -7.72 -13.69 14.95
C GLU A 14 -7.07 -14.63 13.92
N LEU A 15 -6.46 -14.09 12.85
CA LEU A 15 -5.76 -14.87 11.84
C LEU A 15 -4.42 -15.45 12.34
N TRP A 16 -3.85 -14.92 13.43
CA TRP A 16 -2.62 -15.41 14.05
C TRP A 16 -2.74 -15.45 15.59
N PRO A 17 -3.56 -16.36 16.13
CA PRO A 17 -3.81 -16.41 17.56
C PRO A 17 -2.54 -16.78 18.35
N GLY A 18 -2.35 -16.16 19.52
CA GLY A 18 -1.24 -16.46 20.43
C GLY A 18 0.10 -15.78 20.10
N GLN A 19 0.16 -14.99 19.03
CA GLN A 19 1.36 -14.23 18.66
C GLN A 19 1.00 -12.79 18.27
N CYS A 20 1.96 -11.88 18.41
CA CYS A 20 1.83 -10.50 17.94
C CYS A 20 3.19 -9.92 17.60
N PHE A 21 3.20 -8.95 16.69
CA PHE A 21 4.36 -8.10 16.43
C PHE A 21 4.12 -6.72 17.04
N SER A 22 5.12 -6.16 17.70
CA SER A 22 4.99 -4.86 18.39
C SER A 22 6.07 -3.88 17.98
N LEU A 23 5.69 -2.62 17.81
CA LEU A 23 6.57 -1.50 17.47
C LEU A 23 6.46 -0.40 18.51
N GLU A 24 7.60 0.11 18.99
CA GLU A 24 7.64 1.29 19.87
C GLU A 24 7.22 2.52 19.07
N VAL A 25 6.19 3.21 19.56
CA VAL A 25 5.60 4.40 18.95
C VAL A 25 6.36 5.61 19.48
N LYS A 26 6.94 6.39 18.55
CA LYS A 26 7.53 7.69 18.85
C LYS A 26 6.43 8.77 18.94
N GLU A 27 5.57 8.83 17.94
CA GLU A 27 4.44 9.76 17.88
C GLU A 27 3.34 9.25 16.94
N VAL A 28 2.09 9.58 17.24
CA VAL A 28 0.96 9.30 16.34
C VAL A 28 0.79 10.49 15.40
N LEU A 29 0.90 10.25 14.09
CA LEU A 29 0.82 11.28 13.06
C LEU A 29 -0.62 11.47 12.56
N TYR A 30 -1.37 10.39 12.47
CA TYR A 30 -2.77 10.43 12.03
C TYR A 30 -3.54 9.23 12.57
N LYS A 31 -4.77 9.45 13.03
CA LYS A 31 -5.68 8.40 13.51
C LYS A 31 -7.10 8.81 13.16
N ASP A 32 -7.77 8.00 12.33
CA ASP A 32 -9.14 8.30 11.90
C ASP A 32 -9.87 7.01 11.52
N LYS A 33 -11.20 7.04 11.52
CA LYS A 33 -12.05 5.94 11.07
C LYS A 33 -12.72 6.32 9.76
N SER A 34 -12.28 5.69 8.68
CA SER A 34 -12.96 5.87 7.40
C SER A 34 -14.27 5.08 7.35
N LYS A 35 -15.08 5.30 6.30
CA LYS A 35 -16.27 4.48 6.02
C LYS A 35 -15.96 2.97 5.88
N TYR A 36 -14.71 2.60 5.63
CA TYR A 36 -14.33 1.23 5.29
C TYR A 36 -13.50 0.54 6.38
N GLN A 37 -12.63 1.29 7.04
CA GLN A 37 -11.62 0.76 7.96
C GLN A 37 -11.03 1.87 8.84
N ASP A 38 -10.50 1.48 9.98
CA ASP A 38 -9.69 2.31 10.86
C ASP A 38 -8.31 2.54 10.22
N VAL A 39 -7.84 3.79 10.26
CA VAL A 39 -6.58 4.21 9.67
C VAL A 39 -5.70 4.79 10.77
N LEU A 40 -4.51 4.25 10.91
CA LEU A 40 -3.50 4.72 11.85
C LEU A 40 -2.18 4.92 11.11
N ILE A 41 -1.59 6.09 11.27
CA ILE A 41 -0.23 6.41 10.84
C ILE A 41 0.53 6.90 12.06
N PHE A 42 1.68 6.29 12.31
CA PHE A 42 2.55 6.68 13.42
C PHE A 42 4.01 6.60 13.01
N GLU A 43 4.85 7.41 13.65
CA GLU A 43 6.29 7.29 13.58
C GLU A 43 6.72 6.26 14.61
N SER A 44 7.44 5.21 14.17
CA SER A 44 8.05 4.24 15.07
C SER A 44 9.46 4.67 15.43
N LYS A 45 10.02 4.12 16.51
CA LYS A 45 11.42 4.43 16.87
C LYS A 45 12.44 3.92 15.86
N ASN A 46 12.24 2.70 15.33
CA ASN A 46 13.28 1.99 14.58
C ASN A 46 12.88 1.57 13.16
N ASN A 47 11.62 1.78 12.75
CA ASN A 47 11.07 1.35 11.46
C ASN A 47 10.54 2.51 10.59
N GLY A 48 10.75 3.75 11.04
CA GLY A 48 10.22 4.95 10.36
C GLY A 48 8.70 5.06 10.51
N ARG A 49 8.05 5.72 9.54
CA ARG A 49 6.59 5.80 9.46
C ARG A 49 5.97 4.44 9.19
N VAL A 50 4.87 4.17 9.88
CA VAL A 50 4.10 2.94 9.79
C VAL A 50 2.66 3.27 9.41
N LEU A 51 2.14 2.57 8.39
CA LEU A 51 0.71 2.56 8.07
C LEU A 51 0.08 1.30 8.64
N ALA A 52 -0.95 1.45 9.47
CA ALA A 52 -1.77 0.35 9.95
C ALA A 52 -3.25 0.58 9.60
N LEU A 53 -3.92 -0.48 9.11
CA LEU A 53 -5.32 -0.48 8.72
C LEU A 53 -6.07 -1.55 9.51
N ASP A 54 -7.17 -1.17 10.15
CA ASP A 54 -7.89 -2.03 11.11
C ASP A 54 -6.94 -2.65 12.17
N GLY A 55 -5.85 -1.94 12.46
CA GLY A 55 -4.79 -2.34 13.38
C GLY A 55 -3.87 -3.45 12.88
N ILE A 56 -3.82 -3.69 11.57
CA ILE A 56 -2.87 -4.54 10.87
C ILE A 56 -1.86 -3.65 10.12
N ILE A 57 -0.57 -3.87 10.34
CA ILE A 57 0.52 -3.16 9.68
C ILE A 57 0.50 -3.49 8.19
N GLN A 58 0.46 -2.44 7.37
CA GLN A 58 0.45 -2.57 5.91
C GLN A 58 1.85 -2.40 5.33
N CYS A 59 2.61 -1.45 5.87
CA CYS A 59 3.99 -1.20 5.51
C CYS A 59 4.71 -0.40 6.61
N THR A 60 6.03 -0.55 6.65
CA THR A 60 6.93 0.36 7.35
C THR A 60 7.94 0.94 6.36
N GLN A 61 8.38 2.18 6.57
CA GLN A 61 9.39 2.79 5.68
C GLN A 61 10.68 1.98 5.59
N LYS A 62 11.05 1.26 6.64
CA LYS A 62 12.30 0.52 6.72
C LYS A 62 12.33 -0.72 5.83
N ASP A 63 11.20 -1.41 5.65
CA ASP A 63 11.14 -2.73 5.02
C ASP A 63 10.16 -2.83 3.84
N GLU A 64 9.44 -1.74 3.51
CA GLU A 64 8.47 -1.75 2.40
C GLU A 64 9.05 -2.23 1.07
N PHE A 65 10.33 -1.95 0.82
CA PHE A 65 11.04 -2.30 -0.42
C PHE A 65 10.99 -3.80 -0.67
N SER A 66 11.14 -4.63 0.36
CA SER A 66 11.19 -6.08 0.21
C SER A 66 9.87 -6.62 -0.35
N TYR A 67 8.74 -6.13 0.17
CA TYR A 67 7.43 -6.51 -0.32
C TYR A 67 7.13 -5.90 -1.70
N GLN A 68 7.38 -4.60 -1.86
CA GLN A 68 7.00 -3.84 -3.05
C GLN A 68 7.82 -4.26 -4.29
N GLU A 69 9.12 -4.49 -4.14
CA GLU A 69 9.98 -4.98 -5.22
C GLU A 69 9.57 -6.39 -5.62
N MET A 70 9.35 -7.30 -4.66
CA MET A 70 9.02 -8.69 -4.96
C MET A 70 7.66 -8.82 -5.64
N ILE A 71 6.62 -8.17 -5.13
CA ILE A 71 5.28 -8.26 -5.72
C ILE A 71 5.21 -7.60 -7.10
N THR A 72 6.17 -6.73 -7.43
CA THR A 72 6.25 -6.01 -8.70
C THR A 72 7.13 -6.73 -9.71
N PHE A 73 8.39 -6.97 -9.39
CA PHE A 73 9.37 -7.45 -10.34
C PHE A 73 9.23 -8.95 -10.63
N LEU A 74 8.72 -9.77 -9.69
CA LEU A 74 8.43 -11.17 -10.00
C LEU A 74 7.50 -11.32 -11.21
N PRO A 75 6.28 -10.72 -11.24
CA PRO A 75 5.40 -10.84 -12.40
C PRO A 75 5.89 -10.07 -13.63
N LEU A 76 6.53 -8.90 -13.47
CA LEU A 76 7.01 -8.13 -14.62
C LEU A 76 8.16 -8.83 -15.34
N CYS A 77 9.15 -9.36 -14.60
CA CYS A 77 10.30 -10.05 -15.17
C CYS A 77 9.95 -11.45 -15.70
N SER A 78 8.81 -12.02 -15.28
CA SER A 78 8.32 -13.31 -15.79
C SER A 78 7.49 -13.19 -17.07
N HIS A 79 7.09 -11.97 -17.45
CA HIS A 79 6.28 -11.73 -18.64
C HIS A 79 7.16 -11.14 -19.76
N PRO A 80 7.12 -11.68 -21.00
CA PRO A 80 8.05 -11.27 -22.05
C PRO A 80 7.85 -9.82 -22.55
N ASN A 81 6.64 -9.27 -22.41
CA ASN A 81 6.34 -7.88 -22.81
C ASN A 81 5.24 -7.23 -21.94
N PRO A 82 5.53 -6.79 -20.70
CA PRO A 82 4.52 -6.32 -19.75
C PRO A 82 4.14 -4.84 -19.98
N GLU A 83 3.45 -4.52 -21.09
CA GLU A 83 3.18 -3.12 -21.45
C GLU A 83 2.04 -2.46 -20.64
N ASN A 84 0.96 -3.17 -20.34
CA ASN A 84 -0.18 -2.65 -19.56
C ASN A 84 -0.35 -3.39 -18.23
N VAL A 85 -0.01 -2.69 -17.16
CA VAL A 85 -0.10 -3.20 -15.79
C VAL A 85 -1.40 -2.71 -15.13
N LEU A 86 -2.02 -3.59 -14.34
CA LEU A 86 -3.11 -3.27 -13.44
C LEU A 86 -2.69 -3.54 -12.00
N ILE A 87 -2.70 -2.53 -11.14
CA ILE A 87 -2.53 -2.67 -9.70
C ILE A 87 -3.92 -2.63 -9.06
N VAL A 88 -4.25 -3.62 -8.24
CA VAL A 88 -5.46 -3.63 -7.41
C VAL A 88 -5.04 -3.45 -5.96
N GLY A 89 -5.39 -2.30 -5.37
CA GLY A 89 -4.94 -1.88 -4.04
C GLY A 89 -3.72 -0.96 -4.08
N GLY A 90 -2.88 -1.01 -3.05
CA GLY A 90 -1.66 -0.18 -2.93
C GLY A 90 -1.89 1.28 -2.54
N GLY A 91 -2.65 1.52 -1.46
CA GLY A 91 -2.96 2.88 -0.99
C GLY A 91 -1.74 3.73 -0.61
N ASP A 92 -0.59 3.09 -0.37
CA ASP A 92 0.74 3.65 -0.08
C ASP A 92 1.49 4.12 -1.34
N GLY A 93 1.20 3.53 -2.50
CA GLY A 93 1.77 3.92 -3.80
C GLY A 93 3.12 3.27 -4.13
N GLY A 94 3.74 2.48 -3.24
CA GLY A 94 5.07 1.92 -3.50
C GLY A 94 5.10 0.90 -4.64
N VAL A 95 4.08 0.07 -4.81
CA VAL A 95 4.00 -0.84 -5.99
C VAL A 95 3.93 -0.05 -7.30
N ALA A 96 3.22 1.08 -7.33
CA ALA A 96 3.16 1.91 -8.53
C ALA A 96 4.53 2.53 -8.86
N ARG A 97 5.29 2.93 -7.85
CA ARG A 97 6.68 3.38 -7.98
C ARG A 97 7.59 2.30 -8.56
N GLU A 98 7.48 1.05 -8.09
CA GLU A 98 8.29 -0.05 -8.61
C GLU A 98 7.91 -0.43 -10.06
N VAL A 99 6.62 -0.37 -10.40
CA VAL A 99 6.14 -0.68 -11.76
C VAL A 99 6.71 0.32 -12.77
N ASP A 100 6.83 1.59 -12.39
CA ASP A 100 7.34 2.67 -13.24
C ASP A 100 8.82 2.48 -13.63
N LYS A 101 9.59 1.76 -12.80
CA LYS A 101 11.01 1.47 -13.07
C LYS A 101 11.20 0.46 -14.22
N HIS A 102 10.17 -0.29 -14.61
CA HIS A 102 10.31 -1.35 -15.62
C HIS A 102 10.19 -0.79 -17.05
N PRO A 103 11.23 -0.90 -17.90
CA PRO A 103 11.34 -0.14 -19.16
C PRO A 103 10.30 -0.51 -20.23
N LEU A 104 9.73 -1.71 -20.15
CA LEU A 104 8.68 -2.17 -21.09
C LEU A 104 7.27 -1.71 -20.70
N VAL A 105 7.08 -1.20 -19.47
CA VAL A 105 5.76 -0.75 -19.02
C VAL A 105 5.41 0.58 -19.68
N LYS A 106 4.30 0.62 -20.41
CA LYS A 106 3.79 1.83 -21.07
C LYS A 106 2.60 2.44 -20.35
N ARG A 107 1.82 1.61 -19.65
CA ARG A 107 0.62 2.05 -18.94
C ARG A 107 0.39 1.28 -17.66
N CYS A 108 0.44 1.97 -16.54
CA CYS A 108 -0.02 1.43 -15.26
C CYS A 108 -1.39 2.01 -14.89
N VAL A 109 -2.31 1.15 -14.45
CA VAL A 109 -3.58 1.59 -13.88
C VAL A 109 -3.69 1.05 -12.49
N GLN A 110 -3.87 1.94 -11.52
CA GLN A 110 -4.02 1.57 -10.14
C GLN A 110 -5.47 1.76 -9.69
N VAL A 111 -6.00 0.73 -9.04
CA VAL A 111 -7.38 0.69 -8.62
C VAL A 111 -7.46 0.62 -7.10
N ILE A 112 -7.87 1.72 -6.49
CA ILE A 112 -7.90 1.91 -5.03
C ILE A 112 -9.29 2.35 -4.55
N LYS A 113 -9.58 2.11 -3.27
CA LYS A 113 -10.72 2.71 -2.58
C LYS A 113 -10.38 4.18 -2.25
N LEU A 114 -11.19 5.11 -2.76
CA LEU A 114 -10.88 6.55 -2.92
C LEU A 114 -10.35 7.29 -1.67
N ASN A 115 -10.82 6.92 -0.46
CA ASN A 115 -10.44 7.64 0.76
C ASN A 115 -8.99 7.38 1.18
N PHE A 116 -8.39 6.26 0.77
CA PHE A 116 -7.02 5.88 1.16
C PHE A 116 -5.96 6.73 0.49
N PHE A 117 -6.19 7.11 -0.76
CA PHE A 117 -5.23 7.89 -1.54
C PHE A 117 -4.95 9.26 -0.94
N LYS A 118 -5.99 9.96 -0.46
CA LYS A 118 -5.85 11.32 0.08
C LYS A 118 -5.07 11.34 1.39
N ILE A 119 -5.29 10.33 2.24
CA ILE A 119 -4.64 10.21 3.54
C ILE A 119 -3.17 9.78 3.36
N GLY A 120 -2.92 8.74 2.57
CA GLY A 120 -1.55 8.31 2.27
C GLY A 120 -0.73 9.44 1.64
N ARG A 121 -1.34 10.23 0.75
CA ARG A 121 -0.66 11.33 0.07
C ARG A 121 -0.36 12.54 0.95
N SER A 122 -1.14 12.78 2.01
CA SER A 122 -0.96 13.96 2.88
C SER A 122 -0.18 13.67 4.16
N GLN A 123 -0.15 12.42 4.63
CA GLN A 123 0.36 12.07 5.96
C GLN A 123 1.47 11.02 5.96
N LEU A 124 1.58 10.16 4.93
CA LEU A 124 2.70 9.20 4.82
C LEU A 124 3.89 9.77 4.04
N LEU A 125 3.71 10.83 3.26
CA LEU A 125 4.74 11.35 2.35
C LEU A 125 5.65 12.42 2.97
N ASN A 126 6.95 12.22 2.83
CA ASN A 126 7.84 13.18 2.13
C ASN A 126 8.12 12.55 0.74
N PRO A 127 8.50 13.32 -0.29
CA PRO A 127 8.11 13.13 -1.69
C PRO A 127 8.58 11.78 -2.28
N PHE A 128 7.76 10.74 -2.19
CA PHE A 128 7.86 9.62 -3.14
C PHE A 128 7.38 10.17 -4.48
N GLU A 129 8.39 10.50 -5.29
CA GLU A 129 8.47 10.95 -6.69
C GLU A 129 7.18 10.99 -7.53
N PRO A 130 7.09 11.94 -8.49
CA PRO A 130 5.92 12.12 -9.31
C PRO A 130 5.54 10.82 -9.98
N ILE A 131 4.37 10.30 -9.59
CA ILE A 131 3.75 9.18 -10.27
C ILE A 131 3.47 9.67 -11.69
N HIS A 132 4.20 9.11 -12.66
CA HIS A 132 4.23 9.50 -14.06
C HIS A 132 2.83 9.78 -14.62
N GLU A 133 2.70 10.70 -15.58
CA GLU A 133 1.43 11.03 -16.29
C GLU A 133 0.64 9.81 -16.81
N SER A 134 1.31 8.66 -16.96
CA SER A 134 0.76 7.41 -17.46
C SER A 134 -0.06 6.63 -16.42
N CYS A 135 0.15 6.88 -15.12
CA CYS A 135 -0.53 6.21 -14.02
C CYS A 135 -1.92 6.78 -13.79
N LYS A 136 -2.96 6.01 -14.15
CA LYS A 136 -4.36 6.41 -13.93
C LYS A 136 -4.95 5.72 -12.70
N TYR A 137 -5.49 6.52 -11.80
CA TYR A 137 -6.25 6.05 -10.64
C TYR A 137 -7.72 5.84 -11.02
N ILE A 138 -8.25 4.64 -10.79
CA ILE A 138 -9.65 4.33 -11.07
C ILE A 138 -10.29 3.67 -9.85
N VAL A 139 -11.53 4.04 -9.52
CA VAL A 139 -12.28 3.40 -8.44
C VAL A 139 -12.79 2.03 -8.90
N LEU A 140 -12.56 0.99 -8.08
CA LEU A 140 -12.93 -0.43 -8.30
C LEU A 140 -14.29 -0.62 -9.01
N LYS A 141 -15.35 0.04 -8.52
CA LYS A 141 -16.71 -0.11 -9.07
C LYS A 141 -16.86 0.34 -10.53
N LYS A 142 -16.06 1.30 -11.00
CA LYS A 142 -16.11 1.78 -12.40
C LYS A 142 -15.22 0.93 -13.32
N TYR A 143 -14.25 0.20 -12.77
CA TYR A 143 -13.20 -0.45 -13.56
C TYR A 143 -13.65 -1.77 -14.18
N TRP A 144 -14.32 -2.66 -13.43
CA TRP A 144 -14.68 -4.00 -13.91
C TRP A 144 -15.67 -4.02 -15.08
N SER A 145 -16.42 -2.93 -15.27
CA SER A 145 -17.32 -2.75 -16.41
C SER A 145 -16.60 -2.59 -17.76
N LYS A 146 -15.32 -2.19 -17.74
CA LYS A 146 -14.51 -1.94 -18.94
C LYS A 146 -13.54 -3.10 -19.11
N ARG A 147 -13.96 -4.17 -19.78
CA ARG A 147 -13.09 -5.31 -20.16
C ARG A 147 -11.95 -4.82 -21.07
N LYS A 148 -10.87 -4.33 -20.47
CA LYS A 148 -9.62 -4.01 -21.16
C LYS A 148 -8.60 -5.11 -20.87
N THR A 149 -7.91 -5.56 -21.91
CA THR A 149 -6.80 -6.49 -21.78
C THR A 149 -5.69 -5.90 -20.91
N ARG A 150 -5.10 -6.76 -20.09
CA ARG A 150 -3.95 -6.50 -19.24
C ARG A 150 -3.00 -7.66 -19.37
N GLU A 151 -1.73 -7.36 -19.58
CA GLU A 151 -0.67 -8.36 -19.65
C GLU A 151 -0.26 -8.78 -18.23
N VAL A 152 -0.26 -7.84 -17.29
CA VAL A 152 0.09 -8.11 -15.89
C VAL A 152 -0.93 -7.50 -14.93
N VAL A 153 -1.36 -8.28 -13.94
CA VAL A 153 -2.22 -7.84 -12.84
C VAL A 153 -1.50 -8.11 -11.51
N VAL A 154 -1.22 -7.03 -10.78
CA VAL A 154 -0.63 -7.07 -9.44
C VAL A 154 -1.74 -6.82 -8.42
N ILE A 155 -1.98 -7.76 -7.52
CA ILE A 155 -3.03 -7.66 -6.49
C ILE A 155 -2.38 -7.43 -5.13
N GLN A 156 -2.35 -6.18 -4.70
CA GLN A 156 -1.94 -5.75 -3.37
C GLN A 156 -3.20 -5.49 -2.53
N LYS A 157 -3.96 -6.55 -2.27
CA LYS A 157 -5.21 -6.46 -1.53
C LYS A 157 -5.07 -7.15 -0.19
N TRP A 158 -5.23 -6.38 0.86
CA TRP A 158 -5.48 -6.88 2.21
C TRP A 158 -7.00 -7.09 2.35
N TRP A 159 -7.40 -8.23 2.91
CA TRP A 159 -8.77 -8.74 2.95
C TRP A 159 -9.71 -7.81 3.71
#